data_AF-A0A0R1VHR3-F1
#
_entry.id   AF-A0A0R1VHR3-F1
#
_cell.length_a   1.000
_cell.length_b   1.000
_cell.length_c   1.000
_cell.angle_alpha   90.00
_cell.angle_beta   90.00
_cell.angle_gamma   90.00
#
_symmetry.space_group_name_H-M   'P 1'
#
loop_
_entity.id
_entity.type
_entity.pdbx_description
1 polymer ?
#
loop_
_entity_poly.entity_id
_entity_poly.type
_entity_poly.pdbx_seq_one_letter_code
_entity_poly.pdbx_strand_id
1 'polypeptide(L)'
;MNGKTLLNKKLPLKSTVEIEDEAFANVHLWDDHDPYLYQLIIEVHDQDGKLVELIPYQFGFRKIEITKDHVVLLNGKRLIINGINRHEWDAKRGRSITLADIKEDIATFKHNNINAVRTCHYPNQILWYYLCYQNGIYMMAENNLESHGTWQKLAKLKLLPMYPAASPNGVKSSSTVPAAIMKPSRITLQSYSGNLATNHVPAATSPL
;
A
#
# COMPACT_ATOMS: atom_id res chain seq x y z
N MET A 1 22.76 14.98 7.11
CA MET A 1 21.70 14.68 6.12
C MET A 1 21.71 15.81 5.11
N ASN A 2 21.96 15.53 3.82
CA ASN A 2 22.24 16.56 2.80
C ASN A 2 20.99 16.99 2.03
N GLY A 3 19.82 16.97 2.67
CA GLY A 3 18.53 17.29 2.04
C GLY A 3 17.87 18.54 2.63
N LYS A 4 16.88 19.08 1.92
CA LYS A 4 16.03 20.16 2.43
C LYS A 4 15.05 19.59 3.46
N THR A 5 15.13 20.07 4.70
CA THR A 5 14.14 19.75 5.73
C THR A 5 12.80 20.39 5.39
N LEU A 6 11.75 19.58 5.29
CA LEU A 6 10.37 20.07 5.08
C LEU A 6 9.68 20.45 6.39
N LEU A 7 9.94 19.70 7.45
CA LEU A 7 9.33 19.89 8.76
C LEU A 7 10.30 19.48 9.85
N ASN A 8 10.40 20.28 10.90
CA ASN A 8 11.05 19.90 12.15
C ASN A 8 10.19 20.42 13.31
N LYS A 9 9.63 19.50 14.09
CA LYS A 9 8.76 19.82 15.23
C LYS A 9 9.20 18.99 16.43
N LYS A 10 9.22 19.63 17.60
CA LYS A 10 9.40 18.97 18.89
C LYS A 10 8.12 19.14 19.69
N LEU A 11 7.57 18.02 20.16
CA LEU A 11 6.33 17.99 20.93
C LEU A 11 6.58 17.31 22.28
N PRO A 12 5.96 17.78 23.38
CA PRO A 12 6.04 17.09 24.65
C PRO A 12 5.33 15.73 24.56
N LEU A 13 5.95 14.68 25.09
CA LEU A 13 5.38 13.34 25.07
C LEU A 13 4.13 13.29 25.97
N LYS A 14 3.01 12.88 25.37
CA LYS A 14 1.73 12.58 26.05
C LYS A 14 1.29 11.17 25.62
N SER A 15 0.25 10.64 26.25
CA SER A 15 -0.34 9.34 25.85
C SER A 15 -0.78 9.29 24.39
N THR A 16 -1.22 10.44 23.85
CA THR A 16 -1.54 10.65 22.44
C THR A 16 -0.87 11.93 21.97
N VAL A 17 -0.21 11.87 20.81
CA VAL A 17 0.33 13.04 20.11
C VAL A 17 -0.44 13.19 18.82
N GLU A 18 -1.15 14.30 18.68
CA GLU A 18 -1.83 14.67 17.44
C GLU A 18 -0.88 15.52 16.61
N ILE A 19 -0.74 15.15 15.34
CA ILE A 19 0.02 15.91 14.35
C ILE A 19 -1.00 16.62 13.48
N GLU A 20 -0.97 17.95 13.51
CA GLU A 20 -1.81 18.78 12.67
C GLU A 20 -1.49 18.58 11.18
N ASP A 21 -2.50 18.75 10.33
CA ASP A 21 -2.32 18.70 8.88
C ASP A 21 -1.39 19.84 8.43
N GLU A 22 -0.28 19.47 7.79
CA GLU A 22 0.70 20.42 7.26
C GLU A 22 0.68 20.44 5.74
N ALA A 23 0.60 21.64 5.17
CA ALA A 23 0.61 21.85 3.73
C ALA A 23 2.04 22.08 3.23
N PHE A 24 2.56 21.14 2.43
CA PHE A 24 3.85 21.29 1.78
C PHE A 24 3.68 21.78 0.34
N ALA A 25 4.15 22.99 0.05
CA ALA A 25 4.21 23.50 -1.32
C ALA A 25 5.42 22.90 -2.07
N ASN A 26 5.23 22.63 -3.36
CA ASN A 26 6.29 22.17 -4.27
C ASN A 26 7.00 20.88 -3.80
N VAL A 27 6.23 19.89 -3.32
CA VAL A 27 6.78 18.56 -3.02
C VAL A 27 7.21 17.84 -4.29
N HIS A 28 8.27 17.07 -4.18
CA HIS A 28 8.73 16.15 -5.22
C HIS A 28 7.88 14.89 -5.15
N LEU A 29 7.19 14.59 -6.24
CA LEU A 29 6.28 13.44 -6.30
C LEU A 29 7.04 12.16 -6.62
N TRP A 30 6.62 11.06 -6.01
CA TRP A 30 7.10 9.71 -6.29
C TRP A 30 6.30 9.09 -7.45
N ASP A 31 7.00 8.49 -8.42
CA ASP A 31 6.44 7.61 -9.46
C ASP A 31 7.46 6.52 -9.92
N ASP A 32 7.14 5.77 -10.99
CA ASP A 32 8.00 4.67 -11.48
C ASP A 32 9.25 5.14 -12.23
N HIS A 33 9.26 6.37 -12.73
CA HIS A 33 10.40 6.99 -13.41
C HIS A 33 11.30 7.74 -12.42
N ASP A 34 10.69 8.42 -11.45
CA ASP A 34 11.37 9.15 -10.39
C ASP A 34 10.86 8.71 -9.01
N PRO A 35 11.44 7.64 -8.44
CA PRO A 35 11.04 7.10 -7.14
C PRO A 35 11.59 7.94 -5.99
N TYR A 36 11.29 9.24 -5.97
CA TYR A 36 11.79 10.18 -4.96
C TYR A 36 11.23 9.86 -3.57
N LEU A 37 12.14 9.69 -2.59
CA LEU A 37 11.80 9.38 -1.20
C LEU A 37 12.28 10.46 -0.24
N TYR A 38 11.36 10.90 0.61
CA TYR A 38 11.58 11.67 1.82
C TYR A 38 11.91 10.75 2.99
N GLN A 39 12.70 11.29 3.91
CA GLN A 39 13.03 10.65 5.18
C GLN A 39 12.24 11.33 6.30
N LEU A 40 11.35 10.57 6.94
CA LEU A 40 10.80 10.90 8.24
C LEU A 40 11.71 10.30 9.31
N ILE A 41 12.09 11.11 10.28
CA ILE A 41 12.82 10.68 11.47
C ILE A 41 11.96 11.05 12.67
N ILE A 42 11.57 10.05 13.45
CA ILE A 42 10.88 10.27 14.72
C ILE A 42 11.89 9.97 15.83
N GLU A 43 12.13 10.96 16.68
CA GLU A 43 13.00 10.84 17.83
C GLU A 43 12.18 10.91 19.11
N VAL A 44 12.37 9.94 19.99
CA VAL A 44 11.81 9.95 21.34
C VAL A 44 12.94 10.25 22.31
N HIS A 45 12.78 11.31 23.09
CA HIS A 45 13.74 11.74 24.10
C HIS A 45 13.12 11.60 25.50
N ASP A 46 13.93 11.29 26.50
CA ASP A 46 13.50 11.27 27.90
C ASP A 46 13.46 12.68 28.53
N GLN A 47 13.15 12.75 29.82
CA GLN A 47 13.04 14.00 30.57
C GLN A 47 14.37 14.75 30.70
N ASP A 48 15.49 14.02 30.65
CA ASP A 48 16.84 14.57 30.74
C ASP A 48 17.38 14.98 29.35
N GLY A 49 16.57 14.82 28.30
CA GLY A 49 16.90 15.17 26.92
C GLY A 49 17.79 14.13 26.21
N LYS A 50 17.89 12.92 26.74
CA LYS A 50 18.63 11.82 26.11
C LYS A 50 17.73 11.10 25.10
N LEU A 51 18.30 10.80 23.93
CA LEU A 51 17.63 10.02 22.90
C LEU A 51 17.38 8.58 23.39
N VAL A 52 16.11 8.18 23.39
CA VAL A 52 15.64 6.84 23.79
C VAL A 52 15.36 5.98 22.57
N GLU A 53 14.73 6.54 21.54
CA GLU A 53 14.33 5.82 20.34
C GLU A 53 14.47 6.68 19.09
N LEU A 54 14.90 6.04 18.00
CA LEU A 54 15.03 6.65 16.68
C LEU A 54 14.31 5.76 15.66
N ILE A 55 13.24 6.28 15.05
CA ILE A 55 12.45 5.55 14.06
C ILE A 55 12.62 6.23 12.70
N PRO A 56 13.47 5.69 11.81
CA PRO A 56 13.58 6.17 10.45
C PRO A 56 12.48 5.53 9.58
N TYR A 57 11.75 6.36 8.84
CA TYR A 57 10.75 5.91 7.87
C TYR A 57 10.91 6.64 6.54
N GLN A 58 10.90 5.90 5.43
CA GLN A 58 10.95 6.46 4.09
C GLN A 58 9.56 6.53 3.49
N PHE A 59 9.23 7.65 2.87
CA PHE A 59 7.95 7.86 2.21
C PHE A 59 8.10 8.79 1.01
N GLY A 60 7.07 8.93 0.20
CA GLY A 60 7.12 9.57 -1.11
C GLY A 60 5.71 10.03 -1.44
N PHE A 61 5.59 11.32 -1.73
CA PHE A 61 4.31 11.95 -2.00
C PHE A 61 3.77 11.46 -3.34
N ARG A 62 2.56 10.89 -3.31
CA ARG A 62 1.85 10.47 -4.51
C ARG A 62 0.36 10.55 -4.26
N LYS A 63 -0.41 10.80 -5.31
CA LYS A 63 -1.87 10.83 -5.26
C LYS A 63 -2.43 9.83 -6.25
N ILE A 64 -3.29 8.93 -5.76
CA ILE A 64 -4.00 7.96 -6.60
C ILE A 64 -5.47 8.33 -6.58
N GLU A 65 -6.07 8.41 -7.76
CA GLU A 65 -7.47 8.80 -7.91
C GLU A 65 -8.15 7.89 -8.93
N ILE A 66 -9.46 7.70 -8.79
CA ILE A 66 -10.29 7.10 -9.82
C ILE A 66 -11.27 8.18 -10.27
N THR A 67 -11.24 8.53 -11.55
CA THR A 67 -12.15 9.53 -12.10
C THR A 67 -13.58 9.01 -12.15
N LYS A 68 -14.54 9.92 -12.38
CA LYS A 68 -15.94 9.54 -12.63
C LYS A 68 -16.10 8.61 -13.84
N ASP A 69 -15.16 8.69 -14.79
CA ASP A 69 -15.10 7.84 -15.99
C ASP A 69 -14.28 6.56 -15.76
N HIS A 70 -14.05 6.16 -14.51
CA HIS A 70 -13.35 4.94 -14.10
C HIS A 70 -11.89 4.84 -14.56
N VAL A 71 -11.21 5.98 -14.76
CA VAL A 71 -9.78 6.01 -15.09
C VAL A 71 -8.97 6.15 -13.81
N VAL A 72 -7.99 5.25 -13.61
CA VAL A 72 -7.02 5.37 -12.51
C VAL A 72 -5.97 6.41 -12.88
N LEU A 73 -5.79 7.41 -12.02
CA LEU A 73 -4.76 8.44 -12.14
C LEU A 73 -3.70 8.26 -11.05
N LEU A 74 -2.44 8.49 -11.41
CA LEU A 74 -1.33 8.72 -10.49
C LEU A 74 -0.83 10.15 -10.73
N ASN A 75 -0.78 10.96 -9.68
CA ASN A 75 -0.29 12.34 -9.74
C ASN A 75 -0.99 13.17 -10.85
N GLY A 76 -2.31 12.96 -11.02
CA GLY A 76 -3.14 13.63 -12.02
C GLY A 76 -3.01 13.09 -13.46
N LYS A 77 -2.14 12.11 -13.71
CA LYS A 77 -1.93 11.50 -15.03
C LYS A 77 -2.49 10.09 -15.07
N ARG A 78 -2.97 9.64 -16.23
CA ARG A 78 -3.46 8.26 -16.43
C ARG A 78 -2.36 7.26 -16.09
N LEU A 79 -2.64 6.34 -15.17
CA LEU A 79 -1.71 5.27 -14.82
C LEU A 79 -1.70 4.22 -15.93
N ILE A 80 -0.50 3.90 -16.43
CA ILE A 80 -0.26 2.81 -17.39
C ILE A 80 0.54 1.72 -16.68
N ILE A 81 -0.01 0.49 -16.68
CA ILE A 81 0.55 -0.65 -15.94
C ILE A 81 1.16 -1.62 -16.95
N ASN A 82 2.49 -1.70 -16.97
CA ASN A 82 3.26 -2.76 -17.61
C ASN A 82 3.61 -3.79 -16.53
N GLY A 83 2.62 -4.59 -16.17
CA GLY A 83 2.65 -5.41 -14.95
C GLY A 83 2.89 -6.89 -15.20
N ILE A 84 3.51 -7.54 -14.21
CA ILE A 84 3.65 -9.00 -14.15
C ILE A 84 3.11 -9.58 -12.84
N ASN A 85 2.91 -10.89 -12.81
CA ASN A 85 2.71 -11.65 -11.58
C ASN A 85 4.05 -12.27 -11.17
N ARG A 86 4.38 -12.23 -9.88
CA ARG A 86 5.63 -12.80 -9.34
C ARG A 86 5.36 -13.65 -8.11
N HIS A 87 5.79 -14.91 -8.17
CA HIS A 87 5.96 -15.77 -7.00
C HIS A 87 7.37 -15.61 -6.39
N GLU A 88 7.49 -15.73 -5.07
CA GLU A 88 8.79 -15.94 -4.42
C GLU A 88 9.29 -17.36 -4.71
N TRP A 89 10.21 -17.49 -5.67
CA TRP A 89 10.71 -18.79 -6.11
C TRP A 89 12.18 -18.72 -6.56
N ASP A 90 12.95 -19.74 -6.20
CA ASP A 90 14.29 -20.05 -6.67
C ASP A 90 14.35 -21.54 -7.04
N ALA A 91 15.03 -21.88 -8.14
CA ALA A 91 15.04 -23.23 -8.67
C ALA A 91 15.72 -24.27 -7.74
N LYS A 92 16.62 -23.84 -6.83
CA LYS A 92 17.34 -24.71 -5.91
C LYS A 92 16.74 -24.69 -4.50
N ARG A 93 16.21 -23.55 -4.07
CA ARG A 93 15.73 -23.27 -2.70
C ARG A 93 14.21 -23.18 -2.57
N GLY A 94 13.47 -23.33 -3.67
CA GLY A 94 12.02 -23.19 -3.69
C GLY A 94 11.60 -21.79 -3.24
N ARG A 95 10.74 -21.67 -2.23
CA ARG A 95 10.22 -20.37 -1.76
C ARG A 95 11.20 -19.57 -0.88
N SER A 96 12.40 -20.10 -0.60
CA SER A 96 13.42 -19.41 0.20
C SER A 96 14.34 -18.58 -0.70
N ILE A 97 13.85 -17.42 -1.11
CA ILE A 97 14.63 -16.45 -1.91
C ILE A 97 15.51 -15.57 -1.02
N THR A 98 16.59 -15.06 -1.60
CA THR A 98 17.58 -14.17 -0.98
C THR A 98 17.43 -12.75 -1.52
N LEU A 99 18.13 -11.82 -0.88
CA LEU A 99 18.26 -10.45 -1.40
C LEU A 99 18.87 -10.40 -2.82
N ALA A 100 19.77 -11.32 -3.16
CA ALA A 100 20.36 -11.37 -4.49
C ALA A 100 19.30 -11.67 -5.56
N ASP A 101 18.46 -12.68 -5.31
CA ASP A 101 17.35 -13.06 -6.21
C ASP A 101 16.37 -11.89 -6.41
N ILE A 102 16.02 -11.19 -5.32
CA ILE A 102 15.15 -10.01 -5.37
C ILE A 102 15.75 -8.89 -6.23
N LYS A 103 17.05 -8.62 -6.07
CA LYS A 103 17.75 -7.60 -6.85
C LYS A 103 17.80 -7.97 -8.33
N GLU A 104 17.99 -9.25 -8.63
CA GLU A 104 17.96 -9.78 -10.01
C GLU A 104 16.58 -9.64 -10.64
N ASP A 105 15.51 -9.95 -9.90
CA ASP A 105 14.13 -9.74 -10.36
C ASP A 105 13.88 -8.26 -10.69
N ILE A 106 14.27 -7.34 -9.81
CA ILE A 106 14.12 -5.89 -10.03
C ILE A 106 14.93 -5.41 -11.24
N ALA A 107 16.16 -5.88 -11.39
CA ALA A 107 17.00 -5.55 -12.54
C ALA A 107 16.36 -6.04 -13.84
N THR A 108 15.85 -7.28 -13.85
CA THR A 108 15.09 -7.84 -14.96
C THR A 108 13.87 -6.98 -15.29
N PHE A 109 13.13 -6.51 -14.29
CA PHE A 109 11.96 -5.66 -14.53
C PHE A 109 12.35 -4.36 -15.21
N LYS A 110 13.39 -3.69 -14.69
CA LYS A 110 13.89 -2.44 -15.25
C LYS A 110 14.42 -2.60 -16.67
N HIS A 111 15.17 -3.66 -16.96
CA HIS A 111 15.66 -3.94 -18.31
C HIS A 111 14.53 -4.21 -19.33
N ASN A 112 13.37 -4.67 -18.86
CA ASN A 112 12.24 -5.02 -19.71
C ASN A 112 11.09 -4.00 -19.64
N ASN A 113 11.32 -2.79 -19.13
CA ASN A 113 10.33 -1.73 -19.02
C ASN A 113 9.05 -2.15 -18.24
N ILE A 114 9.20 -3.06 -17.29
CA ILE A 114 8.16 -3.48 -16.36
C ILE A 114 8.12 -2.48 -15.22
N ASN A 115 6.93 -1.94 -14.94
CA ASN A 115 6.74 -0.94 -13.89
C ASN A 115 5.82 -1.40 -12.76
N ALA A 116 5.23 -2.59 -12.85
CA ALA A 116 4.31 -3.09 -11.84
C ALA A 116 4.44 -4.58 -11.57
N VAL A 117 4.10 -4.97 -10.34
CA VAL A 117 4.08 -6.37 -9.91
C VAL A 117 2.89 -6.68 -9.01
N ARG A 118 2.28 -7.84 -9.23
CA ARG A 118 1.29 -8.44 -8.33
C ARG A 118 1.93 -9.57 -7.54
N THR A 119 1.74 -9.58 -6.21
CA THR A 119 2.29 -10.60 -5.31
C THR A 119 1.42 -11.87 -5.34
N CYS A 120 1.39 -12.58 -6.47
CA CYS A 120 0.61 -13.80 -6.62
C CYS A 120 1.16 -14.91 -5.69
N HIS A 121 0.38 -15.57 -4.85
CA HIS A 121 -0.99 -15.26 -4.38
C HIS A 121 -0.98 -15.11 -2.86
N TYR A 122 -0.01 -14.33 -2.36
CA TYR A 122 0.26 -14.14 -0.94
C TYR A 122 1.15 -12.91 -0.70
N PRO A 123 1.11 -12.32 0.51
CA PRO A 123 2.06 -11.28 0.89
C PRO A 123 3.49 -11.81 0.79
N ASN A 124 4.35 -11.08 0.09
CA ASN A 124 5.78 -11.43 -0.04
C ASN A 124 6.56 -10.97 1.22
N GLN A 125 7.85 -11.24 1.28
CA GLN A 125 8.69 -10.69 2.34
C GLN A 125 8.67 -9.15 2.38
N ILE A 126 8.76 -8.57 3.58
CA ILE A 126 8.72 -7.11 3.80
C ILE A 126 9.77 -6.37 2.93
N LEU A 127 10.95 -6.96 2.76
CA LEU A 127 12.05 -6.42 1.97
C LEU A 127 11.67 -6.16 0.50
N TRP A 128 10.79 -6.98 -0.09
CA TRP A 128 10.27 -6.79 -1.44
C TRP A 128 9.55 -5.45 -1.59
N TYR A 129 8.72 -5.08 -0.61
CA TYR A 129 7.97 -3.82 -0.60
C TYR A 129 8.89 -2.61 -0.56
N TYR A 130 9.92 -2.64 0.30
CA TYR A 130 10.90 -1.56 0.39
C TYR A 130 11.69 -1.40 -0.91
N LEU A 131 12.16 -2.52 -1.49
CA LEU A 131 12.95 -2.46 -2.71
C LEU A 131 12.10 -2.04 -3.92
N CYS A 132 10.87 -2.51 -4.07
CA CYS A 132 9.96 -1.99 -5.10
C CYS A 132 9.70 -0.49 -4.92
N TYR A 133 9.56 -0.02 -3.69
CA TYR A 133 9.33 1.40 -3.43
C TYR A 133 10.53 2.27 -3.79
N GLN A 134 11.73 1.84 -3.41
CA GLN A 134 12.99 2.51 -3.76
C GLN A 134 13.31 2.46 -5.25
N ASN A 135 12.85 1.43 -5.95
CA ASN A 135 13.10 1.25 -7.38
C ASN A 135 11.94 1.75 -8.25
N GLY A 136 10.88 2.37 -7.72
CA GLY A 136 9.78 2.86 -8.55
C GLY A 136 9.04 1.72 -9.27
N ILE A 137 8.56 0.74 -8.50
CA ILE A 137 7.75 -0.37 -9.01
C ILE A 137 6.40 -0.34 -8.28
N TYR A 138 5.32 -0.20 -9.05
CA TYR A 138 3.97 -0.27 -8.54
C TYR A 138 3.64 -1.68 -8.04
N MET A 139 2.94 -1.78 -6.91
CA MET A 139 2.63 -3.07 -6.32
C MET A 139 1.13 -3.25 -6.10
N MET A 140 0.64 -4.41 -6.51
CA MET A 140 -0.65 -4.96 -6.10
C MET A 140 -0.39 -6.09 -5.09
N ALA A 141 -0.50 -5.75 -3.80
CA ALA A 141 -0.38 -6.72 -2.74
C ALA A 141 -1.64 -7.59 -2.65
N GLU A 142 -1.46 -8.91 -2.60
CA GLU A 142 -2.54 -9.89 -2.55
C GLU A 142 -2.53 -10.66 -1.23
N ASN A 143 -3.72 -10.98 -0.72
CA ASN A 143 -3.86 -11.79 0.49
C ASN A 143 -3.56 -13.26 0.20
N ASN A 144 -3.05 -13.99 1.20
CA ASN A 144 -2.84 -15.43 1.11
C ASN A 144 -4.16 -16.18 1.32
N LEU A 145 -5.02 -16.12 0.30
CA LEU A 145 -6.35 -16.73 0.33
C LEU A 145 -6.72 -17.25 -1.06
N GLU A 146 -6.44 -18.53 -1.28
CA GLU A 146 -6.74 -19.22 -2.52
C GLU A 146 -7.52 -20.50 -2.25
N SER A 147 -8.64 -20.71 -2.95
CA SER A 147 -9.54 -21.87 -2.77
C SER A 147 -9.74 -22.65 -4.07
N HIS A 148 -8.74 -22.62 -4.97
CA HIS A 148 -8.85 -23.15 -6.33
C HIS A 148 -9.28 -24.63 -6.37
N GLY A 149 -8.80 -25.45 -5.43
CA GLY A 149 -9.16 -26.87 -5.34
C GLY A 149 -10.61 -27.16 -4.93
N THR A 150 -11.36 -26.14 -4.51
CA THR A 150 -12.79 -26.27 -4.20
C THR A 150 -13.62 -25.89 -5.42
N TRP A 151 -14.15 -26.88 -6.14
CA TRP A 151 -15.14 -26.68 -7.21
C TRP A 151 -16.51 -26.21 -6.69
N GLN A 152 -16.57 -25.74 -5.43
CA GLN A 152 -17.78 -25.30 -4.77
C GLN A 152 -17.93 -23.79 -4.90
N LYS A 153 -19.10 -23.34 -5.39
CA LYS A 153 -19.45 -21.92 -5.40
C LYS A 153 -19.48 -21.38 -3.97
N LEU A 154 -18.92 -20.17 -3.76
CA LEU A 154 -18.76 -19.52 -2.45
C LEU A 154 -20.02 -19.49 -1.57
N ALA A 155 -21.21 -19.54 -2.16
CA ALA A 155 -22.49 -19.52 -1.44
C ALA A 155 -22.73 -20.73 -0.50
N LYS A 156 -21.90 -21.78 -0.54
CA LYS A 156 -22.06 -22.98 0.33
C LYS A 156 -20.93 -23.20 1.34
N LEU A 157 -19.89 -22.36 1.34
CA LEU A 157 -18.76 -22.50 2.25
C LEU A 157 -19.01 -21.72 3.54
N LYS A 158 -19.23 -22.44 4.64
CA LYS A 158 -19.13 -21.88 5.98
C LYS A 158 -17.64 -21.70 6.29
N LEU A 159 -17.11 -20.50 6.04
CA LEU A 159 -15.74 -20.16 6.40
C LEU A 159 -15.57 -20.35 7.91
N LEU A 160 -14.58 -21.14 8.31
CA LEU A 160 -14.23 -21.29 9.72
C LEU A 160 -13.74 -19.92 10.24
N PRO A 161 -14.02 -19.57 11.51
CA PRO A 161 -13.66 -18.27 12.10
C PRO A 161 -12.14 -18.03 12.24
N MET A 162 -11.30 -18.91 11.69
CA MET A 162 -9.84 -18.85 11.75
C MET A 162 -9.22 -17.75 10.86
N TYR A 163 -10.03 -17.05 10.05
CA TYR A 163 -9.58 -15.93 9.21
C TYR A 163 -10.35 -14.63 9.51
N PRO A 164 -9.74 -13.64 10.21
CA PRO A 164 -10.36 -12.33 10.44
C PRO A 164 -10.47 -11.45 9.18
N ALA A 165 -10.00 -11.91 8.02
CA ALA A 165 -10.04 -11.17 6.75
C ALA A 165 -11.41 -11.17 6.06
N ALA A 166 -12.36 -12.02 6.49
CA ALA A 166 -13.71 -12.04 5.96
C ALA A 166 -14.61 -11.10 6.80
N SER A 167 -14.64 -9.81 6.45
CA SER A 167 -15.66 -8.90 6.99
C SER A 167 -17.06 -9.39 6.56
N PRO A 168 -18.07 -9.40 7.46
CA PRO A 168 -19.43 -9.84 7.15
C PRO A 168 -20.14 -8.97 6.09
N ASN A 169 -19.57 -7.82 5.74
CA ASN A 169 -20.10 -6.89 4.74
C ASN A 169 -19.65 -7.20 3.30
N GLY A 170 -19.63 -8.49 2.93
CA GLY A 170 -19.70 -8.90 1.52
C GLY A 170 -18.63 -8.30 0.59
N VAL A 171 -17.35 -8.39 0.95
CA VAL A 171 -16.29 -8.26 -0.07
C VAL A 171 -16.41 -9.48 -0.96
N LYS A 172 -17.06 -9.31 -2.12
CA LYS A 172 -17.16 -10.33 -3.15
C LYS A 172 -15.76 -10.82 -3.46
N SER A 173 -15.58 -12.14 -3.39
CA SER A 173 -14.41 -12.84 -3.90
C SER A 173 -14.18 -12.47 -5.37
N SER A 174 -13.30 -11.52 -5.56
CA SER A 174 -12.64 -11.21 -6.80
C SER A 174 -11.24 -10.83 -6.32
N SER A 175 -10.24 -11.54 -6.83
CA SER A 175 -8.82 -11.50 -6.49
C SER A 175 -8.13 -10.16 -6.78
N THR A 176 -8.85 -9.04 -6.63
CA THR A 176 -8.34 -7.69 -6.92
C THR A 176 -8.87 -6.74 -5.86
N VAL A 177 -8.18 -6.70 -4.72
CA VAL A 177 -8.24 -5.54 -3.83
C VAL A 177 -7.56 -4.38 -4.58
N PRO A 178 -8.21 -3.22 -4.77
CA PRO A 178 -7.57 -2.07 -5.38
C PRO A 178 -6.28 -1.72 -4.63
N ALA A 179 -5.17 -1.67 -5.39
CA ALA A 179 -3.83 -1.21 -5.04
C ALA A 179 -3.61 -0.79 -3.58
N ALA A 180 -3.18 -1.72 -2.73
CA ALA A 180 -2.45 -1.38 -1.53
C ALA A 180 -1.00 -1.04 -1.92
N ILE A 181 -0.75 0.21 -2.32
CA ILE A 181 0.62 0.74 -2.38
C ILE A 181 1.07 0.97 -0.94
N MET A 182 1.66 -0.08 -0.34
CA MET A 182 2.22 -0.20 1.02
C MET A 182 1.24 -0.32 2.20
N LYS A 183 1.41 -1.39 2.97
CA LYS A 183 1.42 -1.31 4.45
C LYS A 183 2.68 -2.01 4.97
N PRO A 184 3.48 -1.29 5.74
CA PRO A 184 3.84 -1.78 7.06
C PRO A 184 3.53 -0.70 8.11
N SER A 185 2.77 -1.05 9.14
CA SER A 185 2.43 -0.25 10.33
C SER A 185 1.82 1.15 10.10
N ARG A 186 0.49 1.24 10.34
CA ARG A 186 -0.27 2.37 10.92
C ARG A 186 0.39 3.77 10.85
N ILE A 187 0.00 4.57 9.85
CA ILE A 187 -0.49 5.96 9.90
C ILE A 187 -0.96 6.27 8.47
N THR A 188 -2.27 6.36 8.26
CA THR A 188 -2.85 6.86 7.00
C THR A 188 -3.41 8.23 7.30
N LEU A 189 -2.70 9.29 6.92
CA LEU A 189 -3.28 10.63 6.82
C LEU A 189 -4.02 10.70 5.48
N GLN A 190 -5.34 10.58 5.54
CA GLN A 190 -6.23 10.86 4.42
C GLN A 190 -7.16 11.99 4.86
N SER A 191 -6.93 13.21 4.39
CA SER A 191 -7.90 14.29 4.46
C SER A 191 -9.04 13.96 3.48
N TYR A 192 -10.17 13.49 3.99
CA TYR A 192 -11.37 13.25 3.19
C TYR A 192 -12.27 14.49 3.30
N SER A 193 -12.26 15.35 2.28
CA SER A 193 -13.28 16.39 2.10
C SER A 193 -14.30 15.90 1.08
N GLY A 194 -15.36 15.25 1.56
CA GLY A 194 -16.46 14.79 0.72
C GLY A 194 -17.77 14.80 1.49
N ASN A 195 -18.63 15.78 1.20
CA ASN A 195 -19.98 15.90 1.75
C ASN A 195 -20.79 14.63 1.47
N LEU A 196 -21.27 13.98 2.53
CA LEU A 196 -22.26 12.92 2.45
C LEU A 196 -23.63 13.55 2.16
N ALA A 197 -24.04 13.55 0.89
CA ALA A 197 -25.44 13.74 0.53
C ALA A 197 -26.21 12.45 0.86
N THR A 198 -27.09 12.52 1.85
CA THR A 198 -28.03 11.45 2.21
C THR A 198 -29.14 11.38 1.18
N ASN A 199 -29.11 10.40 0.28
CA ASN A 199 -30.26 10.07 -0.56
C ASN A 199 -31.11 9.00 0.12
N HIS A 200 -32.28 9.39 0.61
CA HIS A 200 -33.37 8.50 0.97
C HIS A 200 -33.87 7.76 -0.28
N VAL A 201 -33.95 6.43 -0.21
CA VAL A 201 -34.66 5.59 -1.20
C VAL A 201 -36.04 5.25 -0.63
N PRO A 202 -37.16 5.56 -1.30
CA PRO A 202 -38.49 5.17 -0.84
C PRO A 202 -38.74 3.68 -1.07
N ALA A 203 -39.44 3.04 -0.13
CA ALA A 203 -39.80 1.63 -0.17
C ALA A 203 -40.83 1.35 -1.27
N ALA A 204 -40.55 0.37 -2.13
CA ALA A 204 -41.48 -0.12 -3.14
C ALA A 204 -42.45 -1.14 -2.53
N THR A 205 -43.74 -0.83 -2.55
CA THR A 205 -44.85 -1.76 -2.29
C THR A 205 -45.08 -2.67 -3.49
N SER A 206 -45.13 -3.98 -3.27
CA SER A 206 -45.51 -4.97 -4.30
C SER A 206 -47.04 -5.09 -4.40
N PRO A 207 -47.63 -5.21 -5.60
CA PRO A 207 -48.98 -5.73 -5.77
C PRO A 207 -48.97 -7.20 -6.17
N LEU A 208 -50.02 -7.91 -5.72
CA LEU A 208 -50.50 -9.20 -6.26
C LEU A 208 -51.07 -9.02 -7.67
#